data_AF-A0A0B8QN18-F1
#
_entry.id   AF-A0A0B8QN18-F1
#
_cell.length_a   1.000
_cell.length_b   1.000
_cell.length_c   1.000
_cell.angle_alpha   90.00
_cell.angle_beta   90.00
_cell.angle_gamma   90.00
#
_symmetry.space_group_name_H-M   'P 1'
#
loop_
_entity.id
_entity.type
_entity.pdbx_description
1 polymer ?
#
loop_
_entity_poly.entity_id
_entity_poly.type
_entity_poly.pdbx_seq_one_letter_code
_entity_poly.pdbx_strand_id
1 'polypeptide(L)'
;MKDLYQYLKEQIVNLPITWRISRYHNKGIALGNKLGSLWEFIDPMVRALIYYFVFIVMFHRKVASNIPPAPWLVIGLGVWFFYSSSIMMGSNSVQAQISLFSKAKFPLSVLPTIEMFKNFENLFGMGIVGALVAIYRGYYPTLYYLQLPYYILALFMVTLAFSLLFSTLVVIFRDFFTYY
;
A
#
# COMPACT_ATOMS: atom_id res chain seq x y z
N MET A 1 -0.40 -13.00 -24.73
CA MET A 1 -1.75 -12.42 -24.49
C MET A 1 -2.68 -13.38 -23.75
N LYS A 2 -2.68 -14.69 -24.05
CA LYS A 2 -3.50 -15.67 -23.31
C LYS A 2 -3.13 -15.78 -21.83
N ASP A 3 -1.83 -15.71 -21.50
CA ASP A 3 -1.36 -15.82 -20.11
C ASP A 3 -1.76 -14.62 -19.24
N LEU A 4 -1.73 -13.40 -19.80
CA LEU A 4 -2.19 -12.19 -19.13
C LEU A 4 -3.71 -12.25 -18.85
N TYR A 5 -4.49 -12.72 -19.82
CA TYR A 5 -5.93 -12.89 -19.65
C TYR A 5 -6.25 -13.94 -18.59
N GLN A 6 -5.50 -15.04 -18.56
CA GLN A 6 -5.64 -16.08 -17.54
C GLN A 6 -5.30 -15.54 -16.15
N TYR A 7 -4.21 -14.78 -16.02
CA TYR A 7 -3.84 -14.11 -14.77
C TYR A 7 -4.95 -13.16 -14.27
N LEU A 8 -5.44 -12.27 -15.13
CA LEU A 8 -6.52 -11.34 -14.76
C LEU A 8 -7.81 -12.07 -14.37
N LYS A 9 -8.14 -13.15 -15.07
CA LYS A 9 -9.31 -13.99 -14.75
C LYS A 9 -9.15 -14.66 -13.38
N GLU A 10 -7.97 -15.20 -13.07
CA GLU A 10 -7.68 -15.77 -11.76
C GLU A 10 -7.74 -14.73 -10.64
N GLN A 11 -7.26 -13.50 -10.89
CA GLN A 11 -7.37 -12.39 -9.94
C GLN A 11 -8.82 -12.08 -9.58
N ILE A 12 -9.69 -11.96 -10.60
CA ILE A 12 -11.10 -11.58 -10.42
C ILE A 12 -11.87 -12.70 -9.71
N VAL A 13 -11.64 -13.96 -10.08
CA VAL A 13 -12.32 -15.12 -9.48
C VAL A 13 -11.95 -15.27 -7.99
N ASN A 14 -10.70 -14.99 -7.63
CA ASN A 14 -10.20 -15.18 -6.26
C ASN A 14 -10.28 -13.91 -5.39
N LEU A 15 -10.73 -12.78 -5.94
CA LEU A 15 -10.92 -11.53 -5.21
C LEU A 15 -11.72 -11.64 -3.89
N PRO A 16 -12.85 -12.38 -3.80
CA PRO A 16 -13.59 -12.50 -2.55
C PRO A 16 -12.83 -13.26 -1.46
N ILE A 17 -11.99 -14.24 -1.84
CA ILE A 17 -11.14 -14.98 -0.91
C ILE A 17 -10.00 -14.07 -0.43
N THR A 18 -9.37 -13.36 -1.38
CA THR A 18 -8.33 -12.35 -1.14
C THR A 18 -8.75 -11.35 -0.07
N TRP A 19 -9.94 -10.76 -0.26
CA TRP A 19 -10.50 -9.77 0.65
C TRP A 19 -10.73 -10.32 2.06
N ARG A 20 -11.26 -11.54 2.18
CA ARG A 20 -11.47 -12.19 3.48
C ARG A 20 -10.14 -12.43 4.20
N ILE A 21 -9.16 -13.01 3.52
CA ILE A 21 -7.84 -13.32 4.11
C ILE A 21 -7.14 -12.02 4.54
N SER A 22 -7.16 -10.98 3.70
CA SER A 22 -6.61 -9.66 4.02
C SER A 22 -7.16 -9.12 5.34
N ARG A 23 -8.49 -9.14 5.52
CA ARG A 23 -9.15 -8.67 6.75
C ARG A 23 -8.82 -9.52 7.98
N TYR A 24 -8.70 -10.84 7.82
CA TYR A 24 -8.32 -11.71 8.94
C TYR A 24 -6.86 -11.52 9.34
N HIS A 25 -5.97 -11.23 8.39
CA HIS A 25 -4.57 -10.96 8.67
C HIS A 25 -4.39 -9.65 9.45
N ASN A 26 -5.03 -8.55 9.02
CA ASN A 26 -4.99 -7.28 9.77
C ASN A 26 -5.56 -7.46 11.18
N LYS A 27 -6.67 -8.20 11.33
CA LYS A 27 -7.20 -8.54 12.67
C LYS A 27 -6.24 -9.39 13.48
N GLY A 28 -5.50 -10.32 12.86
CA GLY A 28 -4.52 -11.17 13.52
C GLY A 28 -3.32 -10.38 14.07
N ILE A 29 -2.79 -9.43 13.31
CA ILE A 29 -1.72 -8.53 13.75
C ILE A 29 -2.22 -7.62 14.87
N ALA A 30 -3.41 -7.02 14.69
CA ALA A 30 -4.04 -6.19 15.70
C ALA A 30 -4.21 -6.92 17.05
N LEU A 31 -4.58 -8.21 17.05
CA LEU A 31 -4.75 -9.00 18.28
C LEU A 31 -3.44 -9.26 19.04
N GLY A 32 -2.28 -9.23 18.36
CA GLY A 32 -0.97 -9.38 18.99
C GLY A 32 -0.43 -8.12 19.67
N ASN A 33 -0.99 -6.95 19.35
CA ASN A 33 -0.56 -5.66 19.87
C ASN A 33 -1.41 -5.23 21.07
N LYS A 34 -0.80 -4.74 22.15
CA LYS A 34 -1.51 -4.25 23.36
C LYS A 34 -2.52 -3.14 23.08
N LEU A 35 -2.34 -2.39 21.98
CA LEU A 35 -3.19 -1.29 21.54
C LEU A 35 -4.14 -1.67 20.39
N GLY A 36 -4.15 -2.95 19.97
CA GLY A 36 -5.07 -3.41 18.93
C GLY A 36 -4.78 -2.81 17.54
N SER A 37 -5.86 -2.68 16.76
CA SER A 37 -5.86 -2.09 15.42
C SER A 37 -5.55 -0.58 15.42
N LEU A 38 -5.69 0.11 16.55
CA LEU A 38 -5.31 1.53 16.67
C LEU A 38 -3.81 1.74 16.44
N TRP A 39 -2.98 0.77 16.82
CA TRP A 39 -1.53 0.89 16.64
C TRP A 39 -1.12 0.92 15.17
N GLU A 40 -1.79 0.14 14.33
CA GLU A 40 -1.52 0.07 12.88
C GLU A 40 -1.78 1.40 12.17
N PHE A 41 -2.64 2.24 12.76
CA PHE A 41 -2.92 3.60 12.30
C PHE A 41 -1.98 4.64 12.91
N ILE A 42 -1.62 4.50 14.19
CA ILE A 42 -0.73 5.45 14.89
C ILE A 42 0.68 5.43 14.28
N ASP A 43 1.23 4.26 13.99
CA ASP A 43 2.58 4.10 13.45
C ASP A 43 2.85 4.91 12.16
N PRO A 44 2.04 4.82 11.09
CA PRO A 44 2.22 5.65 9.90
C PRO A 44 1.96 7.15 10.16
N MET A 45 1.09 7.50 11.11
CA MET A 45 0.87 8.89 11.50
C MET A 45 2.07 9.49 12.23
N VAL A 46 2.70 8.73 13.13
CA VAL A 46 3.93 9.15 13.82
C VAL A 46 5.06 9.32 12.80
N ARG A 47 5.22 8.38 11.86
CA ARG A 47 6.16 8.54 10.75
C ARG A 47 5.89 9.81 9.97
N ALA A 48 4.65 10.05 9.55
CA ALA A 48 4.29 11.26 8.81
C ALA A 48 4.59 12.55 9.58
N LEU A 49 4.37 12.55 10.90
CA LEU A 49 4.68 13.67 11.77
C LEU A 49 6.19 13.93 11.87
N ILE A 50 7.01 12.87 11.96
CA ILE A 50 8.47 12.98 11.92
C ILE A 50 8.93 13.57 10.59
N TYR A 51 8.40 13.09 9.45
CA TYR A 51 8.70 13.64 8.13
C TYR A 51 8.30 15.12 8.04
N TYR A 52 7.13 15.50 8.57
CA TYR A 52 6.69 16.88 8.59
C TYR A 52 7.63 17.77 9.41
N PHE A 53 8.01 17.32 10.60
CA PHE A 53 8.93 18.05 11.46
C PHE A 53 10.28 18.25 10.78
N VAL A 54 10.87 17.20 10.22
CA VAL A 54 12.18 17.28 9.56
C VAL A 54 12.13 18.17 8.32
N PHE A 55 11.21 17.92 7.39
CA PHE A 55 11.22 18.59 6.09
C PHE A 55 10.62 20.01 6.12
N ILE A 56 9.53 20.21 6.85
CA ILE A 56 8.84 21.49 6.87
C ILE A 56 9.36 22.39 7.99
N VAL A 57 9.56 21.86 9.20
CA VAL A 57 9.97 22.68 10.36
C VAL A 57 11.48 22.88 10.40
N MET A 58 12.30 21.83 10.28
CA MET A 58 13.76 21.98 10.30
C MET A 58 14.31 22.51 8.98
N PHE A 59 14.00 21.86 7.85
CA PHE A 59 14.56 22.24 6.56
C PHE A 59 13.83 23.39 5.87
N HIS A 60 12.73 23.89 6.42
CA HIS A 60 11.95 25.00 5.86
C HIS A 60 11.63 24.79 4.36
N ARG A 61 11.39 23.53 3.94
CA ARG A 61 11.07 23.21 2.55
C ARG A 61 9.78 23.92 2.15
N LYS A 62 9.88 24.77 1.14
CA LYS A 62 8.72 25.45 0.57
C LYS A 62 7.96 24.48 -0.34
N VAL A 63 6.67 24.31 -0.05
CA VAL A 63 5.72 23.72 -1.00
C VAL A 63 5.26 24.83 -1.94
N ALA A 64 4.76 24.47 -3.13
CA ALA A 64 4.25 25.43 -4.11
C ALA A 64 3.32 26.47 -3.45
N SER A 65 3.38 27.71 -3.94
CA SER A 65 2.55 28.81 -3.48
C SER A 65 1.08 28.40 -3.50
N ASN A 66 0.38 28.60 -2.38
CA ASN A 66 -1.01 28.19 -2.17
C ASN A 66 -1.21 26.67 -2.05
N ILE A 67 -0.34 25.95 -1.35
CA ILE A 67 -0.64 24.57 -0.91
C ILE A 67 -0.22 24.42 0.56
N PRO A 68 -1.09 23.96 1.49
CA PRO A 68 -0.70 23.75 2.86
C PRO A 68 0.30 22.57 2.94
N PRO A 69 1.47 22.73 3.58
CA PRO A 69 2.51 21.70 3.54
C PRO A 69 2.12 20.38 4.22
N ALA A 70 1.35 20.46 5.31
CA ALA A 70 0.93 19.29 6.09
C ALA A 70 0.08 18.28 5.29
N PRO A 71 -1.08 18.65 4.71
CA PRO A 71 -1.90 17.71 3.96
C PRO A 71 -1.21 17.23 2.67
N TRP A 72 -0.40 18.07 2.03
CA TRP A 72 0.42 17.68 0.87
C TRP A 72 1.37 16.53 1.21
N LEU A 73 2.07 16.64 2.34
CA LEU A 73 3.01 15.63 2.79
C LEU A 73 2.30 14.33 3.23
N VAL A 74 1.24 14.44 4.03
CA VAL A 74 0.51 13.27 4.56
C VAL A 74 -0.08 12.42 3.44
N ILE A 75 -0.70 13.04 2.44
CA ILE A 75 -1.27 12.33 1.28
C ILE A 75 -0.16 11.68 0.45
N GLY A 76 0.92 12.41 0.17
CA GLY A 76 2.07 11.89 -0.58
C GLY A 76 2.74 10.70 0.12
N LEU A 77 2.93 10.79 1.43
CA LEU A 77 3.48 9.69 2.24
C LEU A 77 2.53 8.48 2.29
N GLY A 78 1.21 8.70 2.32
CA GLY A 78 0.24 7.61 2.23
C GLY A 78 0.39 6.81 0.94
N VAL A 79 0.51 7.50 -0.19
CA VAL A 79 0.75 6.87 -1.51
C VAL A 79 2.09 6.13 -1.52
N TRP A 80 3.15 6.76 -0.99
CA TRP A 80 4.48 6.17 -0.92
C TRP A 80 4.53 4.91 -0.04
N PHE A 81 3.94 4.95 1.14
CA PHE A 81 3.88 3.81 2.06
C PHE A 81 3.09 2.65 1.45
N PHE A 82 1.96 2.94 0.80
CA PHE A 82 1.22 1.93 0.05
C PHE A 82 2.08 1.28 -1.03
N TYR A 83 2.72 2.09 -1.88
CA TYR A 83 3.50 1.64 -3.03
C TYR A 83 4.71 0.78 -2.59
N SER A 84 5.52 1.32 -1.67
CA SER A 84 6.74 0.66 -1.18
C SER A 84 6.45 -0.64 -0.43
N SER A 85 5.48 -0.63 0.49
CA SER A 85 5.08 -1.82 1.26
C SER A 85 4.52 -2.91 0.34
N SER A 86 3.61 -2.54 -0.57
CA SER A 86 2.98 -3.49 -1.48
C SER A 86 3.98 -4.15 -2.43
N ILE A 87 4.93 -3.38 -2.99
CA ILE A 87 5.97 -3.96 -3.85
C ILE A 87 6.89 -4.87 -3.06
N MET A 88 7.36 -4.45 -1.90
CA MET A 88 8.30 -5.25 -1.11
C MET A 88 7.68 -6.57 -0.64
N MET A 89 6.48 -6.52 -0.07
CA MET A 89 5.77 -7.72 0.38
C MET A 89 5.33 -8.59 -0.81
N GLY A 90 4.81 -7.99 -1.88
CA GLY A 90 4.41 -8.72 -3.07
C GLY A 90 5.59 -9.38 -3.78
N SER A 91 6.77 -8.74 -3.82
CA SER A 91 7.98 -9.32 -4.41
C SER A 91 8.47 -10.55 -3.63
N ASN A 92 8.47 -10.45 -2.30
CA ASN A 92 8.88 -11.56 -1.42
C ASN A 92 7.84 -12.69 -1.34
N SER A 93 6.57 -12.40 -1.63
CA SER A 93 5.47 -13.38 -1.55
C SER A 93 5.68 -14.60 -2.46
N VAL A 94 6.33 -14.42 -3.62
CA VAL A 94 6.65 -15.52 -4.54
C VAL A 94 7.70 -16.45 -3.94
N GLN A 95 8.71 -15.90 -3.27
CA GLN A 95 9.80 -16.68 -2.69
C GLN A 95 9.39 -17.37 -1.38
N ALA A 96 8.58 -16.71 -0.55
CA ALA A 96 7.93 -17.32 0.61
C ALA A 96 7.02 -18.50 0.25
N GLN A 97 6.60 -18.61 -1.02
CA GLN A 97 5.83 -19.74 -1.49
C GLN A 97 6.67 -20.87 -2.10
N ILE A 98 7.87 -20.62 -2.62
CA ILE A 98 8.82 -21.69 -3.01
C ILE A 98 9.08 -22.63 -1.82
N SER A 99 9.12 -22.12 -0.59
CA SER A 99 9.23 -22.93 0.63
C SER A 99 7.93 -23.65 1.04
N LEU A 100 6.76 -23.16 0.62
CA LEU A 100 5.43 -23.72 0.93
C LEU A 100 4.91 -24.73 -0.11
N PHE A 101 5.60 -24.92 -1.24
CA PHE A 101 5.25 -25.84 -2.32
C PHE A 101 5.12 -27.32 -1.91
N SER A 102 5.35 -27.67 -0.63
CA SER A 102 5.13 -29.03 -0.12
C SER A 102 3.70 -29.32 0.39
N LYS A 103 2.80 -28.33 0.60
CA LYS A 103 1.57 -28.59 1.41
C LYS A 103 0.21 -28.03 0.95
N ALA A 104 0.06 -27.08 0.01
CA ALA A 104 -1.28 -26.60 -0.41
C ALA A 104 -1.38 -26.04 -1.84
N LYS A 105 -2.47 -26.35 -2.57
CA LYS A 105 -2.81 -25.86 -3.92
C LYS A 105 -3.51 -24.48 -3.88
N PHE A 106 -2.83 -23.41 -3.48
CA PHE A 106 -3.41 -22.06 -3.47
C PHE A 106 -2.96 -21.26 -4.71
N PRO A 107 -3.85 -20.51 -5.39
CA PRO A 107 -3.47 -19.74 -6.59
C PRO A 107 -2.47 -18.62 -6.25
N LEU A 108 -1.29 -18.72 -6.87
CA LEU A 108 -0.08 -17.94 -6.57
C LEU A 108 -0.19 -16.46 -6.98
N SER A 109 -1.01 -16.17 -7.99
CA SER A 109 -1.28 -14.84 -8.55
C SER A 109 -1.95 -13.88 -7.56
N VAL A 110 -2.55 -14.43 -6.51
CA VAL A 110 -3.47 -13.72 -5.62
C VAL A 110 -2.74 -13.01 -4.47
N LEU A 111 -1.55 -13.47 -4.07
CA LEU A 111 -0.86 -12.94 -2.89
C LEU A 111 -0.46 -11.47 -2.97
N PRO A 112 0.14 -10.95 -4.07
CA PRO A 112 0.48 -9.54 -4.15
C PRO A 112 -0.78 -8.68 -4.00
N THR A 113 -1.91 -9.18 -4.51
CA THR A 113 -3.22 -8.55 -4.37
C THR A 113 -3.69 -8.53 -2.92
N ILE A 114 -3.48 -9.61 -2.16
CA ILE A 114 -3.80 -9.65 -0.71
C ILE A 114 -3.03 -8.54 0.02
N GLU A 115 -1.72 -8.43 -0.20
CA GLU A 115 -0.89 -7.41 0.48
C GLU A 115 -1.28 -5.99 0.08
N MET A 116 -1.65 -5.77 -1.19
CA MET A 116 -2.17 -4.47 -1.62
C MET A 116 -3.49 -4.11 -0.94
N PHE A 117 -4.42 -5.06 -0.79
CA PHE A 117 -5.67 -4.80 -0.07
C PHE A 117 -5.43 -4.49 1.41
N LYS A 118 -4.44 -5.10 2.05
CA LYS A 118 -4.06 -4.73 3.44
C LYS A 118 -3.55 -3.30 3.53
N ASN A 119 -2.61 -2.95 2.65
CA ASN A 119 -2.01 -1.61 2.65
C ASN A 119 -2.99 -0.52 2.19
N PHE A 120 -4.06 -0.89 1.47
CA PHE A 120 -5.09 0.03 1.02
C PHE A 120 -5.86 0.70 2.18
N GLU A 121 -6.11 -0.03 3.28
CA GLU A 121 -6.74 0.54 4.48
C GLU A 121 -5.89 1.69 5.04
N ASN A 122 -4.56 1.53 5.02
CA ASN A 122 -3.63 2.55 5.46
C ASN A 122 -3.57 3.77 4.52
N LEU A 123 -3.53 3.53 3.20
CA LEU A 123 -3.63 4.59 2.20
C LEU A 123 -4.89 5.43 2.39
N PHE A 124 -6.03 4.76 2.57
CA PHE A 124 -7.32 5.40 2.75
C PHE A 124 -7.38 6.20 4.06
N GLY A 125 -6.87 5.63 5.15
CA GLY A 125 -6.77 6.32 6.44
C GLY A 125 -5.92 7.60 6.37
N MET A 126 -4.73 7.52 5.79
CA MET A 126 -3.86 8.69 5.58
C MET A 126 -4.48 9.71 4.62
N GLY A 127 -5.17 9.24 3.58
CA GLY A 127 -5.89 10.08 2.63
C GLY A 127 -7.02 10.88 3.29
N ILE A 128 -7.82 10.25 4.17
CA ILE A 128 -8.87 10.93 4.93
C ILE A 128 -8.26 11.98 5.86
N VAL A 129 -7.22 11.64 6.63
CA VAL A 129 -6.57 12.60 7.54
C VAL A 129 -6.03 13.79 6.75
N GLY A 130 -5.34 13.53 5.63
CA GLY A 130 -4.84 14.57 4.74
C GLY A 130 -5.95 15.46 4.19
N ALA A 131 -7.08 14.88 3.78
CA ALA A 131 -8.24 15.64 3.29
C ALA A 131 -8.87 16.51 4.39
N LEU A 132 -9.03 15.99 5.61
CA LEU A 132 -9.56 16.76 6.74
C LEU A 132 -8.67 17.95 7.09
N VAL A 133 -7.34 17.75 7.10
CA VAL A 133 -6.38 18.84 7.35
C VAL A 133 -6.40 19.86 6.21
N ALA A 134 -6.59 19.42 4.96
CA ALA A 134 -6.73 20.33 3.81
C ALA A 134 -7.97 21.21 3.93
N ILE A 135 -9.13 20.63 4.27
CA ILE A 135 -10.39 21.36 4.46
C ILE A 135 -10.25 22.37 5.61
N TYR A 136 -9.65 21.97 6.73
CA TYR A 136 -9.38 22.87 7.86
C TYR A 136 -8.49 24.07 7.46
N ARG A 137 -7.61 23.90 6.48
CA ARG A 137 -6.74 24.96 5.92
C ARG A 137 -7.40 25.74 4.77
N GLY A 138 -8.69 25.54 4.50
CA GLY A 138 -9.45 26.25 3.47
C GLY A 138 -9.36 25.64 2.06
N TYR A 139 -8.83 24.42 1.91
CA TYR A 139 -8.75 23.71 0.62
C TYR A 139 -9.93 22.77 0.50
N TYR A 140 -10.93 23.19 -0.28
CA TYR A 140 -12.15 22.42 -0.48
C TYR A 140 -12.03 21.46 -1.66
N PRO A 141 -12.77 20.33 -1.64
CA PRO A 141 -12.87 19.44 -2.78
C PRO A 141 -13.37 20.18 -4.03
N THR A 142 -12.66 19.99 -5.13
CA THR A 142 -13.01 20.53 -6.46
C THR A 142 -13.43 19.41 -7.41
N LEU A 143 -13.91 19.76 -8.61
CA LEU A 143 -14.23 18.78 -9.66
C LEU A 143 -13.07 17.84 -10.01
N TYR A 144 -11.83 18.25 -9.78
CA TYR A 144 -10.64 17.41 -10.00
C TYR A 144 -10.62 16.14 -9.12
N TYR A 145 -11.33 16.13 -7.99
CA TYR A 145 -11.43 14.95 -7.12
C TYR A 145 -12.16 13.79 -7.80
N LEU A 146 -12.96 14.06 -8.84
CA LEU A 146 -13.59 13.01 -9.64
C LEU A 146 -12.57 12.13 -10.38
N GLN A 147 -11.33 12.60 -10.54
CA GLN A 147 -10.22 11.83 -11.13
C GLN A 147 -9.57 10.86 -10.13
N LEU A 148 -9.87 10.96 -8.82
CA LEU A 148 -9.27 10.09 -7.79
C LEU A 148 -9.46 8.60 -8.07
N PRO A 149 -10.65 8.09 -8.45
CA PRO A 149 -10.83 6.68 -8.77
C PRO A 149 -9.90 6.21 -9.88
N TYR A 150 -9.68 7.04 -10.89
CA TYR A 150 -8.75 6.74 -11.99
C TYR A 150 -7.31 6.63 -11.48
N TYR A 151 -6.84 7.58 -10.67
CA TYR A 151 -5.48 7.54 -10.12
C TYR A 151 -5.26 6.39 -9.13
N ILE A 152 -6.28 6.03 -8.34
CA ILE A 152 -6.21 4.85 -7.47
C ILE A 152 -6.07 3.59 -8.31
N LEU A 153 -6.89 3.42 -9.35
CA LEU A 153 -6.77 2.26 -10.25
C LEU A 153 -5.40 2.21 -10.94
N ALA A 154 -4.89 3.34 -11.42
CA ALA A 154 -3.56 3.43 -12.00
C ALA A 154 -2.46 3.04 -10.99
N LEU A 155 -2.56 3.53 -9.75
CA LEU A 155 -1.63 3.18 -8.67
C LEU A 155 -1.64 1.67 -8.41
N PHE A 156 -2.81 1.03 -8.35
CA PHE A 156 -2.92 -0.42 -8.19
C PHE A 156 -2.25 -1.17 -9.34
N MET A 157 -2.52 -0.79 -10.59
CA MET A 157 -1.96 -1.46 -11.78
C MET A 157 -0.44 -1.34 -11.84
N VAL A 158 0.09 -0.14 -11.58
CA VAL A 158 1.54 0.11 -11.56
C VAL A 158 2.20 -0.68 -10.44
N THR A 159 1.63 -0.66 -9.23
CA THR A 159 2.15 -1.40 -8.08
C THR A 159 2.16 -2.91 -8.33
N LEU A 160 1.10 -3.47 -8.94
CA LEU A 160 1.06 -4.88 -9.36
C LEU A 160 2.15 -5.20 -10.38
N ALA A 161 2.29 -4.37 -11.42
CA ALA A 161 3.28 -4.58 -12.47
C ALA A 161 4.71 -4.61 -11.91
N PHE A 162 5.05 -3.63 -11.05
CA PHE A 162 6.35 -3.60 -10.38
C PHE A 162 6.53 -4.77 -9.42
N SER A 163 5.51 -5.12 -8.63
CA SER A 163 5.59 -6.26 -7.72
C SER A 163 5.87 -7.58 -8.44
N LEU A 164 5.30 -7.79 -9.64
CA LEU A 164 5.54 -8.98 -10.45
C LEU A 164 6.92 -8.95 -11.12
N LEU A 165 7.36 -7.78 -11.55
CA LEU A 165 8.70 -7.59 -12.12
C LEU A 165 9.76 -7.91 -11.07
N PHE A 166 9.64 -7.30 -9.88
CA PHE A 166 10.59 -7.49 -8.79
C PHE A 166 10.51 -8.88 -8.17
N SER A 167 9.34 -9.52 -8.12
CA SER A 167 9.25 -10.92 -7.67
C SER A 167 10.07 -11.86 -8.56
N THR A 168 10.07 -11.63 -9.87
CA THR A 168 10.89 -12.39 -10.83
C THR A 168 12.38 -12.14 -10.59
N LEU A 169 12.78 -10.88 -10.35
CA LEU A 169 14.16 -10.52 -10.06
C LEU A 169 14.67 -11.13 -8.74
N VAL A 170 13.84 -11.13 -7.69
CA VAL A 170 14.18 -11.71 -6.37
C VAL A 170 14.40 -13.22 -6.47
N VAL A 171 13.69 -13.92 -7.37
CA VAL A 171 13.90 -15.35 -7.62
C VAL A 171 15.23 -15.61 -8.34
N ILE A 172 15.59 -14.76 -9.31
CA ILE A 172 16.84 -14.91 -10.08
C ILE A 172 18.06 -14.52 -9.23
N PHE A 173 17.96 -13.38 -8.53
CA PHE A 173 19.03 -12.82 -7.72
C PHE A 173 18.65 -12.96 -6.24
N ARG A 174 19.10 -14.06 -5.64
CA ARG A 174 18.85 -14.37 -4.22
C ARG A 174 19.34 -13.29 -3.25
N ASP A 175 20.29 -12.44 -3.65
CA ASP A 175 20.79 -11.33 -2.81
C ASP A 175 19.75 -10.23 -2.59
N PHE A 176 18.70 -10.15 -3.41
CA PHE A 176 17.58 -9.23 -3.20
C PHE A 176 16.55 -9.78 -2.19
N PHE A 177 16.68 -11.04 -1.79
CA PHE A 177 15.81 -11.60 -0.76
C PHE A 177 16.23 -11.06 0.61
N THR A 178 15.33 -10.31 1.23
CA THR A 178 15.52 -9.89 2.62
C THR A 178 14.82 -10.88 3.52
N TYR A 179 15.59 -11.60 4.35
CA TYR A 179 15.07 -12.49 5.39
C TYR A 179 14.39 -11.64 6.49
N TYR A 180 13.08 -11.45 6.37
CA TYR A 180 12.22 -10.95 7.45
C TYR A 180 11.29 -12.06 7.93
#